data_AF-A0A1J7D0C4-F1
#
_entry.id   AF-A0A1J7D0C4-F1
#
_cell.length_a   1.000
_cell.length_b   1.000
_cell.length_c   1.000
_cell.angle_alpha   90.00
_cell.angle_beta   90.00
_cell.angle_gamma   90.00
#
_symmetry.space_group_name_H-M   'P 1'
#
loop_
_entity.id
_entity.type
_entity.pdbx_description
1 polymer ?
#
loop_
_entity_poly.entity_id
_entity_poly.type
_entity_poly.pdbx_seq_one_letter_code
_entity_poly.pdbx_strand_id
1 'polypeptide(L)'
;MLEHIFKYIGNDKFNVRLTCHAFNDVVDEMLTEDELFKIAHSERLRESGFNAKLINELIKQSEQDKNFVLKNCKSLHKAGFDMGKIFTLAQKEPKTQSFVLNNFKVLHEMGADMEYIYYLASKDPSTQTFMVENGNTLLKMGFSLFHAQTLSQKSTEVHNFIFNNFDSLHEAGLDLVNIEHLAGRSVAEQNFVLKHVKFLHDAGVSVNLIFYLSSQEETVQNFIVKNVHYLHGEGFDTEFIFTFARLGERERAFLLAERSKEFGRDFSKLNLNL
;
A
#
# COMPACT_ATOMS: atom_id res chain seq x y z
N MET A 1 19.27 -9.17 -54.59
CA MET A 1 19.30 -10.38 -53.75
C MET A 1 19.19 -11.65 -54.61
N LEU A 2 18.06 -11.91 -55.27
CA LEU A 2 17.91 -13.07 -56.17
C LEU A 2 18.97 -13.11 -57.29
N GLU A 3 19.27 -11.98 -57.94
CA GLU A 3 20.30 -11.91 -58.99
C GLU A 3 21.72 -12.27 -58.50
N HIS A 4 22.03 -11.97 -57.24
CA HIS A 4 23.33 -12.31 -56.64
C HIS A 4 23.43 -13.80 -56.31
N ILE A 5 22.34 -14.39 -55.83
CA ILE A 5 22.20 -15.82 -55.56
C ILE A 5 22.35 -16.62 -56.87
N PHE A 6 21.70 -16.19 -57.95
CA PHE A 6 21.83 -16.86 -59.25
C PHE A 6 23.23 -16.76 -59.87
N LYS A 7 23.96 -15.67 -59.60
CA LYS A 7 25.35 -15.51 -60.06
C LYS A 7 26.31 -16.52 -59.40
N TYR A 8 26.04 -16.93 -58.16
CA TYR A 8 26.89 -17.83 -57.37
C TYR A 8 26.60 -19.33 -57.60
N ILE A 9 25.37 -19.67 -57.97
CA ILE A 9 24.94 -21.07 -58.12
C ILE A 9 25.54 -21.72 -59.38
N GLY A 10 25.85 -20.94 -60.42
CA GLY A 10 26.32 -21.48 -61.71
C GLY A 10 25.25 -22.35 -62.39
N ASN A 11 25.29 -22.46 -63.72
CA ASN A 11 24.27 -23.20 -64.49
C ASN A 11 24.33 -24.73 -64.31
N ASP A 12 25.18 -25.27 -63.44
CA ASP A 12 25.41 -26.70 -63.32
C ASP A 12 24.96 -27.27 -61.97
N LYS A 13 23.88 -28.06 -62.05
CA LYS A 13 23.31 -28.94 -61.02
C LYS A 13 23.11 -28.31 -59.63
N PHE A 14 21.83 -28.09 -59.30
CA PHE A 14 21.29 -27.71 -58.00
C PHE A 14 21.88 -28.56 -56.84
N ASN A 15 23.06 -28.17 -56.35
CA ASN A 15 23.70 -28.80 -55.23
C ASN A 15 23.22 -28.07 -53.98
N VAL A 16 22.14 -28.58 -53.40
CA VAL A 16 21.43 -27.99 -52.25
C VAL A 16 22.37 -27.54 -51.14
N ARG A 17 23.49 -28.26 -50.92
CA ARG A 17 24.50 -27.93 -49.91
C ARG A 17 25.29 -26.65 -50.23
N LEU A 18 25.68 -26.48 -51.50
CA LEU A 18 26.36 -25.27 -51.99
C LEU A 18 25.40 -24.09 -52.05
N THR A 19 24.13 -24.33 -52.40
CA THR A 19 23.09 -23.30 -52.38
C THR A 19 22.80 -22.82 -50.96
N CYS A 20 22.72 -23.72 -49.98
CA CYS A 20 22.58 -23.35 -48.56
C CYS A 20 23.79 -22.53 -48.07
N HIS A 21 25.02 -22.92 -48.42
CA HIS A 21 26.21 -22.16 -48.04
C HIS A 21 26.23 -20.76 -48.69
N ALA A 22 26.03 -20.65 -50.00
CA ALA A 22 25.98 -19.37 -50.67
C ALA A 22 24.81 -18.49 -50.20
N PHE A 23 23.68 -19.09 -49.81
CA PHE A 23 22.57 -18.35 -49.23
C PHE A 23 22.91 -17.85 -47.82
N ASN A 24 23.58 -18.66 -46.99
CA ASN A 24 24.05 -18.23 -45.68
C ASN A 24 25.09 -17.12 -45.79
N ASP A 25 26.05 -17.22 -46.71
CA ASP A 25 27.06 -16.18 -46.95
C ASP A 25 26.41 -14.86 -47.41
N VAL A 26 25.40 -14.93 -48.29
CA VAL A 26 24.63 -13.74 -48.73
C VAL A 26 23.77 -13.17 -47.60
N VAL A 27 23.20 -14.02 -46.76
CA VAL A 27 22.44 -13.60 -45.57
C VAL A 27 23.36 -12.88 -44.58
N ASP A 28 24.56 -13.42 -44.34
CA ASP A 28 25.55 -12.85 -43.43
C ASP A 28 26.20 -11.56 -43.98
N GLU A 29 26.39 -11.44 -45.31
CA GLU A 29 26.93 -10.22 -45.94
C GLU A 29 25.89 -9.11 -46.17
N MET A 30 24.61 -9.44 -46.36
CA MET A 30 23.58 -8.46 -46.77
C MET A 30 22.57 -8.09 -45.68
N LEU A 31 22.39 -8.91 -44.63
CA LEU A 31 21.40 -8.63 -43.59
C LEU A 31 22.09 -8.18 -42.29
N THR A 32 21.63 -7.04 -41.80
CA THR A 32 22.01 -6.57 -40.46
C THR A 32 21.38 -7.46 -39.38
N GLU A 33 21.98 -7.48 -38.18
CA GLU A 33 21.38 -8.17 -37.01
C GLU A 33 19.93 -7.72 -36.74
N ASP A 34 19.64 -6.44 -37.02
CA ASP A 34 18.30 -5.85 -36.94
C ASP A 34 17.30 -6.48 -37.92
N GLU A 35 17.74 -6.74 -39.16
CA GLU A 35 16.91 -7.40 -40.18
C GLU A 35 16.71 -8.87 -39.88
N LEU A 36 17.74 -9.55 -39.38
CA LEU A 36 17.64 -10.94 -38.91
C LEU A 36 16.64 -11.05 -37.74
N PHE A 37 16.68 -10.12 -36.78
CA PHE A 37 15.70 -10.08 -35.69
C PHE A 37 14.27 -9.88 -36.21
N LYS A 38 14.05 -8.98 -37.17
CA LYS A 38 12.72 -8.77 -37.78
C LYS A 38 12.20 -10.04 -38.44
N ILE A 39 13.05 -10.70 -39.22
CA ILE A 39 12.68 -11.94 -39.92
C ILE A 39 12.33 -13.03 -38.89
N ALA A 40 13.14 -13.19 -37.85
CA ALA A 40 12.97 -14.25 -36.86
C ALA A 40 11.78 -14.04 -35.91
N HIS A 41 11.42 -12.80 -35.59
CA HIS A 41 10.52 -12.52 -34.45
C HIS A 41 9.34 -11.59 -34.75
N SER A 42 9.29 -10.91 -35.90
CA SER A 42 8.25 -9.90 -36.12
C SER A 42 6.83 -10.48 -36.20
N GLU A 43 6.65 -11.69 -36.72
CA GLU A 43 5.33 -12.36 -36.75
C GLU A 43 4.84 -12.64 -35.33
N ARG A 44 5.64 -13.34 -34.51
CA ARG A 44 5.33 -13.62 -33.10
C ARG A 44 5.04 -12.35 -32.29
N LEU A 45 5.80 -11.29 -32.52
CA LEU A 45 5.61 -10.01 -31.85
C LEU A 45 4.29 -9.36 -32.28
N ARG A 46 3.94 -9.38 -33.57
CA ARG A 46 2.66 -8.89 -34.08
C ARG A 46 1.47 -9.68 -33.55
N GLU A 47 1.57 -11.01 -33.50
CA GLU A 47 0.56 -11.87 -32.87
C GLU A 47 0.38 -11.55 -31.39
N SER A 48 1.44 -11.10 -30.73
CA SER A 48 1.41 -10.65 -29.35
C SER A 48 0.93 -9.21 -29.19
N GLY A 49 0.63 -8.48 -30.28
CA GLY A 49 0.08 -7.12 -30.27
C GLY A 49 1.08 -5.99 -30.57
N PHE A 50 2.35 -6.28 -30.81
CA PHE A 50 3.33 -5.25 -31.17
C PHE A 50 3.07 -4.70 -32.58
N ASN A 51 2.97 -3.38 -32.67
CA ASN A 51 2.94 -2.70 -33.97
C ASN A 51 4.35 -2.51 -34.54
N ALA A 52 4.44 -2.12 -35.81
CA ALA A 52 5.73 -1.94 -36.49
C ALA A 52 6.66 -0.92 -35.81
N LYS A 53 6.09 0.14 -35.19
CA LYS A 53 6.87 1.15 -34.46
C LYS A 53 7.57 0.53 -33.25
N LEU A 54 6.82 -0.18 -32.41
CA LEU A 54 7.36 -0.83 -31.20
C LEU A 54 8.37 -1.93 -31.53
N ILE A 55 8.18 -2.67 -32.63
CA ILE A 55 9.17 -3.65 -33.11
C ILE A 55 10.46 -2.95 -33.50
N ASN A 56 10.39 -1.84 -34.26
CA ASN A 56 11.56 -1.05 -34.63
C ASN A 56 12.26 -0.42 -33.42
N GLU A 57 11.52 -0.09 -32.36
CA GLU A 57 12.10 0.41 -31.10
C GLU A 57 12.80 -0.71 -30.30
N LEU A 58 12.20 -1.91 -30.26
CA LEU A 58 12.75 -3.10 -29.57
C LEU A 58 14.08 -3.57 -30.14
N ILE A 59 14.20 -3.52 -31.46
CA ILE A 59 15.42 -3.92 -32.16
C ILE A 59 16.65 -3.12 -31.73
N LYS A 60 16.43 -1.85 -31.35
CA LYS A 60 17.49 -0.94 -30.90
C LYS A 60 17.85 -1.11 -29.41
N GLN A 61 17.12 -1.95 -28.68
CA GLN A 61 17.35 -2.16 -27.25
C GLN A 61 18.47 -3.18 -27.01
N SER A 62 18.85 -3.33 -25.74
CA SER A 62 19.82 -4.35 -25.35
C SER A 62 19.27 -5.76 -25.61
N GLU A 63 20.16 -6.72 -25.81
CA GLU A 63 19.79 -8.14 -25.98
C GLU A 63 19.02 -8.67 -24.76
N GLN A 64 19.30 -8.15 -23.56
CA GLN A 64 18.54 -8.45 -22.36
C GLN A 64 17.07 -8.01 -22.47
N ASP A 65 16.81 -6.79 -22.94
CA ASP A 65 15.45 -6.26 -23.08
C ASP A 65 14.68 -7.03 -24.17
N LYS A 66 15.34 -7.33 -25.29
CA LYS A 66 14.78 -8.16 -26.37
C LYS A 66 14.34 -9.51 -25.83
N ASN A 67 15.23 -10.20 -25.11
CA ASN A 67 14.95 -11.51 -24.53
C ASN A 67 13.82 -11.47 -23.50
N PHE A 68 13.76 -10.41 -22.68
CA PHE A 68 12.66 -10.23 -21.73
C PHE A 68 11.31 -10.12 -22.46
N VAL A 69 11.22 -9.26 -23.49
CA VAL A 69 9.98 -9.08 -24.26
C VAL A 69 9.58 -10.38 -24.95
N LEU A 70 10.50 -11.03 -25.66
CA LEU A 70 10.21 -12.27 -26.37
C LEU A 70 9.71 -13.37 -25.42
N LYS A 71 10.31 -13.49 -24.24
CA LYS A 71 9.92 -14.46 -23.22
C LYS A 71 8.55 -14.19 -22.61
N ASN A 72 8.24 -12.92 -22.29
CA ASN A 72 7.11 -12.59 -21.42
C ASN A 72 5.93 -11.91 -22.12
N CYS A 73 6.08 -11.39 -23.35
CA CYS A 73 5.09 -10.53 -24.00
C CYS A 73 3.67 -11.12 -24.03
N LYS A 74 3.53 -12.38 -24.45
CA LYS A 74 2.23 -13.05 -24.56
C LYS A 74 1.54 -13.18 -23.20
N SER A 75 2.29 -13.53 -22.16
CA SER A 75 1.75 -13.71 -20.80
C SER A 75 1.38 -12.36 -20.18
N LEU A 76 2.24 -11.35 -20.32
CA LEU A 76 1.99 -10.00 -19.83
C LEU A 76 0.79 -9.35 -20.53
N HIS A 77 0.67 -9.52 -21.86
CA HIS A 77 -0.50 -9.02 -22.59
C HIS A 77 -1.80 -9.67 -22.10
N LYS A 78 -1.79 -10.99 -21.91
CA LYS A 78 -2.95 -11.69 -21.31
C LYS A 78 -3.28 -11.20 -19.91
N ALA A 79 -2.28 -10.75 -19.15
CA ALA A 79 -2.48 -10.14 -17.83
C ALA A 79 -3.01 -8.69 -17.91
N GLY A 80 -3.11 -8.09 -19.10
CA GLY A 80 -3.65 -6.73 -19.30
C GLY A 80 -2.58 -5.65 -19.51
N PHE A 81 -1.30 -6.03 -19.70
CA PHE A 81 -0.30 -5.06 -20.12
C PHE A 81 -0.46 -4.71 -21.59
N ASP A 82 -0.52 -3.41 -21.90
CA ASP A 82 -0.26 -2.96 -23.25
C ASP A 82 1.23 -3.13 -23.61
N MET A 83 1.51 -3.11 -24.91
CA MET A 83 2.87 -3.34 -25.41
C MET A 83 3.86 -2.27 -24.95
N GLY A 84 3.40 -1.04 -24.70
CA GLY A 84 4.21 0.03 -24.17
C GLY A 84 4.68 -0.29 -22.74
N LYS A 85 3.78 -0.75 -21.88
CA LYS A 85 4.11 -1.18 -20.51
C LYS A 85 5.04 -2.39 -20.50
N ILE A 86 4.87 -3.35 -21.41
CA ILE A 86 5.79 -4.50 -21.55
C ILE A 86 7.18 -4.00 -21.92
N PHE A 87 7.25 -3.07 -22.86
CA PHE A 87 8.50 -2.45 -23.29
C PHE A 87 9.18 -1.67 -22.15
N THR A 88 8.44 -0.84 -21.42
CA THR A 88 8.95 -0.12 -20.25
C THR A 88 9.43 -1.06 -19.16
N LEU A 89 8.71 -2.17 -18.90
CA LEU A 89 9.12 -3.18 -17.94
C LEU A 89 10.42 -3.88 -18.35
N ALA A 90 10.60 -4.15 -19.64
CA ALA A 90 11.82 -4.76 -20.17
C ALA A 90 13.06 -3.92 -19.83
N GLN A 91 12.95 -2.60 -19.89
CA GLN A 91 14.05 -1.67 -19.57
C GLN A 91 14.30 -1.49 -18.06
N LYS A 92 13.48 -2.09 -17.19
CA LYS A 92 13.72 -2.05 -15.74
C LYS A 92 14.76 -3.09 -15.33
N GLU A 93 15.39 -2.86 -14.19
CA GLU A 93 16.32 -3.81 -13.59
C GLU A 93 15.66 -5.18 -13.31
N PRO A 94 16.42 -6.29 -13.33
CA PRO A 94 15.87 -7.65 -13.14
C PRO A 94 15.06 -7.83 -11.85
N LYS A 95 15.43 -7.14 -10.76
CA LYS A 95 14.69 -7.19 -9.50
C LYS A 95 13.28 -6.63 -9.65
N THR A 96 13.15 -5.47 -10.29
CA THR A 96 11.85 -4.83 -10.58
C THR A 96 11.04 -5.69 -11.54
N GLN A 97 11.66 -6.22 -12.60
CA GLN A 97 11.02 -7.15 -13.52
C GLN A 97 10.41 -8.35 -12.80
N SER A 98 11.19 -9.01 -11.95
CA SER A 98 10.76 -10.19 -11.18
C SER A 98 9.61 -9.85 -10.23
N PHE A 99 9.71 -8.73 -9.50
CA PHE A 99 8.66 -8.28 -8.60
C PHE A 99 7.32 -8.07 -9.34
N VAL A 100 7.35 -7.35 -10.46
CA VAL A 100 6.15 -7.08 -11.26
C VAL A 100 5.55 -8.38 -11.80
N LEU A 101 6.38 -9.26 -12.38
CA LEU A 101 5.91 -10.53 -12.93
C LEU A 101 5.20 -11.41 -11.90
N ASN A 102 5.68 -11.40 -10.65
CA ASN A 102 5.13 -12.24 -9.59
C ASN A 102 3.89 -11.63 -8.92
N ASN A 103 3.81 -10.29 -8.84
CA ASN A 103 2.84 -9.62 -7.98
C ASN A 103 1.82 -8.75 -8.72
N PHE A 104 1.98 -8.54 -10.03
CA PHE A 104 1.13 -7.62 -10.78
C PHE A 104 -0.36 -7.89 -10.59
N LYS A 105 -0.79 -9.15 -10.68
CA LYS A 105 -2.22 -9.48 -10.61
C LYS A 105 -2.82 -9.03 -9.26
N VAL A 106 -2.15 -9.35 -8.15
CA VAL A 106 -2.59 -8.99 -6.81
C VAL A 106 -2.64 -7.47 -6.65
N LEU A 107 -1.59 -6.77 -7.06
CA LEU A 107 -1.50 -5.31 -6.94
C LEU A 107 -2.50 -4.59 -7.86
N HIS A 108 -2.76 -5.13 -9.05
CA HIS A 108 -3.75 -4.59 -9.97
C HIS A 108 -5.18 -4.81 -9.45
N GLU A 109 -5.48 -5.96 -8.84
CA GLU A 109 -6.77 -6.21 -8.16
C GLU A 109 -6.99 -5.26 -6.96
N MET A 110 -5.90 -4.81 -6.32
CA MET A 110 -5.92 -3.75 -5.31
C MET A 110 -6.15 -2.34 -5.90
N GLY A 111 -6.23 -2.20 -7.23
CA GLY A 111 -6.37 -0.93 -7.92
C GLY A 111 -5.06 -0.15 -8.11
N ALA A 112 -3.90 -0.79 -7.91
CA ALA A 112 -2.61 -0.14 -8.15
C ALA A 112 -2.33 0.03 -9.64
N ASP A 113 -1.91 1.23 -10.03
CA ASP A 113 -1.36 1.48 -11.36
C ASP A 113 0.12 1.02 -11.46
N MET A 114 0.67 1.09 -12.67
CA MET A 114 2.05 0.68 -12.90
C MET A 114 3.07 1.58 -12.20
N GLU A 115 2.78 2.87 -12.02
CA GLU A 115 3.68 3.79 -11.33
C GLU A 115 3.82 3.38 -9.86
N TYR A 116 2.71 3.09 -9.20
CA TYR A 116 2.68 2.55 -7.84
C TYR A 116 3.38 1.19 -7.77
N ILE A 117 3.13 0.28 -8.70
CA ILE A 117 3.79 -1.04 -8.70
C ILE A 117 5.31 -0.90 -8.83
N TYR A 118 5.79 -0.01 -9.70
CA TYR A 118 7.23 0.27 -9.83
C TYR A 118 7.80 0.93 -8.57
N TYR A 119 7.07 1.86 -7.96
CA TYR A 119 7.45 2.45 -6.70
C TYR A 119 7.57 1.40 -5.59
N LEU A 120 6.61 0.47 -5.49
CA LEU A 120 6.65 -0.62 -4.52
C LEU A 120 7.81 -1.57 -4.79
N ALA A 121 8.09 -1.87 -6.06
CA ALA A 121 9.22 -2.70 -6.48
C ALA A 121 10.59 -2.12 -6.08
N SER A 122 10.67 -0.80 -5.89
CA SER A 122 11.89 -0.12 -5.43
C SER A 122 12.01 -0.08 -3.90
N LYS A 123 11.02 -0.55 -3.15
CA LYS A 123 11.07 -0.61 -1.68
C LYS A 123 11.88 -1.80 -1.18
N ASP A 124 12.11 -1.81 0.13
CA ASP A 124 12.73 -2.94 0.77
C ASP A 124 11.79 -4.18 0.70
N PRO A 125 12.34 -5.40 0.77
CA PRO A 125 11.55 -6.62 0.66
C PRO A 125 10.44 -6.78 1.71
N SER A 126 10.58 -6.18 2.90
CA SER A 126 9.57 -6.30 3.96
C SER A 126 8.33 -5.48 3.63
N THR A 127 8.52 -4.24 3.19
CA THR A 127 7.45 -3.37 2.65
C THR A 127 6.73 -4.04 1.48
N GLN A 128 7.48 -4.63 0.56
CA GLN A 128 6.95 -5.35 -0.60
C GLN A 128 6.05 -6.52 -0.18
N THR A 129 6.58 -7.40 0.66
CA THR A 129 5.90 -8.61 1.14
C THR A 129 4.63 -8.24 1.89
N PHE A 130 4.72 -7.26 2.80
CA PHE A 130 3.58 -6.79 3.57
C PHE A 130 2.44 -6.29 2.66
N MET A 131 2.75 -5.45 1.67
CA MET A 131 1.73 -4.92 0.75
C MET A 131 1.07 -6.01 -0.09
N VAL A 132 1.85 -7.00 -0.57
CA VAL A 132 1.32 -8.11 -1.37
C VAL A 132 0.42 -9.02 -0.53
N GLU A 133 0.81 -9.32 0.70
CA GLU A 133 0.07 -10.24 1.57
C GLU A 133 -1.14 -9.59 2.23
N ASN A 134 -1.04 -8.33 2.64
CA ASN A 134 -2.02 -7.68 3.50
C ASN A 134 -2.77 -6.51 2.85
N GLY A 135 -2.31 -6.04 1.67
CA GLY A 135 -2.86 -4.86 1.04
C GLY A 135 -4.36 -4.94 0.76
N ASN A 136 -4.85 -6.06 0.23
CA ASN A 136 -6.28 -6.28 0.01
C ASN A 136 -7.10 -6.27 1.31
N THR A 137 -6.54 -6.80 2.41
CA THR A 137 -7.19 -6.77 3.72
C THR A 137 -7.31 -5.35 4.24
N LEU A 138 -6.24 -4.56 4.12
CA LEU A 138 -6.24 -3.14 4.51
C LEU A 138 -7.23 -2.33 3.69
N LEU A 139 -7.33 -2.58 2.38
CA LEU A 139 -8.34 -1.94 1.53
C LEU A 139 -9.77 -2.27 1.98
N LYS A 140 -10.04 -3.52 2.38
CA LYS A 140 -11.35 -3.93 2.92
C LYS A 140 -11.66 -3.29 4.28
N MET A 141 -10.64 -3.03 5.08
CA MET A 141 -10.73 -2.23 6.32
C MET A 141 -10.94 -0.74 6.03
N GLY A 142 -10.89 -0.31 4.77
CA GLY A 142 -11.13 1.08 4.37
C GLY A 142 -9.88 1.94 4.21
N PHE A 143 -8.68 1.38 4.44
CA PHE A 143 -7.44 2.10 4.16
C PHE A 143 -7.30 2.32 2.65
N SER A 144 -6.96 3.55 2.24
CA SER A 144 -6.52 3.80 0.86
C SER A 144 -5.19 3.11 0.56
N LEU A 145 -4.86 2.89 -0.72
CA LEU A 145 -3.54 2.40 -1.13
C LEU A 145 -2.37 3.20 -0.53
N PHE A 146 -2.50 4.54 -0.49
CA PHE A 146 -1.49 5.41 0.10
C PHE A 146 -1.28 5.16 1.60
N HIS A 147 -2.38 5.02 2.36
CA HIS A 147 -2.31 4.71 3.78
C HIS A 147 -1.79 3.29 4.02
N ALA A 148 -2.21 2.29 3.24
CA ALA A 148 -1.68 0.94 3.33
C ALA A 148 -0.16 0.92 3.07
N GLN A 149 0.32 1.70 2.10
CA GLN A 149 1.74 1.87 1.81
C GLN A 149 2.50 2.56 2.94
N THR A 150 1.92 3.55 3.59
CA THR A 150 2.52 4.18 4.78
C THR A 150 2.58 3.19 5.94
N LEU A 151 1.52 2.39 6.13
CA LEU A 151 1.44 1.39 7.18
C LEU A 151 2.47 0.26 6.95
N SER A 152 2.70 -0.14 5.71
CA SER A 152 3.68 -1.21 5.37
C SER A 152 5.12 -0.92 5.80
N GLN A 153 5.43 0.35 6.08
CA GLN A 153 6.75 0.79 6.56
C GLN A 153 6.85 0.87 8.08
N LYS A 154 5.75 0.60 8.80
CA LYS A 154 5.73 0.54 10.26
C LYS A 154 6.24 -0.81 10.76
N SER A 155 6.46 -0.90 12.07
CA SER A 155 6.92 -2.14 12.69
C SER A 155 5.83 -3.21 12.76
N THR A 156 6.24 -4.46 12.89
CA THR A 156 5.35 -5.61 13.03
C THR A 156 4.40 -5.47 14.23
N GLU A 157 4.83 -4.81 15.31
CA GLU A 157 3.99 -4.55 16.48
C GLU A 157 2.81 -3.64 16.12
N VAL A 158 3.04 -2.60 15.33
CA VAL A 158 1.99 -1.70 14.84
C VAL A 158 1.02 -2.47 13.94
N HIS A 159 1.53 -3.30 13.03
CA HIS A 159 0.70 -4.13 12.16
C HIS A 159 -0.19 -5.07 12.97
N ASN A 160 0.39 -5.82 13.89
CA ASN A 160 -0.32 -6.77 14.73
C ASN A 160 -1.37 -6.09 15.61
N PHE A 161 -1.05 -4.92 16.16
CA PHE A 161 -2.02 -4.15 16.93
C PHE A 161 -3.25 -3.81 16.09
N ILE A 162 -3.06 -3.28 14.88
CA ILE A 162 -4.17 -2.90 14.00
C ILE A 162 -4.99 -4.13 13.63
N PHE A 163 -4.36 -5.19 13.10
CA PHE A 163 -5.11 -6.38 12.67
C PHE A 163 -5.90 -7.06 13.80
N ASN A 164 -5.38 -7.05 15.04
CA ASN A 164 -6.05 -7.68 16.17
C ASN A 164 -7.17 -6.84 16.79
N ASN A 165 -7.14 -5.51 16.61
CA ASN A 165 -8.03 -4.60 17.32
C ASN A 165 -8.86 -3.71 16.39
N PHE A 166 -8.74 -3.85 15.06
CA PHE A 166 -9.38 -2.97 14.10
C PHE A 166 -10.89 -2.88 14.31
N ASP A 167 -11.58 -4.02 14.27
CA ASP A 167 -13.06 -4.05 14.33
C ASP A 167 -13.57 -3.47 15.65
N SER A 168 -12.96 -3.84 16.78
CA SER A 168 -13.40 -3.37 18.10
C SER A 168 -13.18 -1.87 18.30
N LEU A 169 -12.05 -1.32 17.81
CA LEU A 169 -11.75 0.11 17.88
C LEU A 169 -12.66 0.90 16.92
N HIS A 170 -12.87 0.39 15.71
CA HIS A 170 -13.73 1.02 14.72
C HIS A 170 -15.20 1.04 15.19
N GLU A 171 -15.71 -0.06 15.75
CA GLU A 171 -17.03 -0.12 16.40
C GLU A 171 -17.15 0.82 17.61
N ALA A 172 -16.05 1.13 18.27
CA ALA A 172 -16.01 2.09 19.37
C ALA A 172 -15.92 3.55 18.90
N GLY A 173 -15.96 3.81 17.59
CA GLY A 173 -16.01 5.15 17.01
C GLY A 173 -14.65 5.72 16.59
N LEU A 174 -13.58 4.92 16.56
CA LEU A 174 -12.29 5.40 16.06
C LEU A 174 -12.23 5.28 14.54
N ASP A 175 -11.82 6.37 13.89
CA ASP A 175 -11.45 6.32 12.48
C ASP A 175 -10.07 5.68 12.27
N LEU A 176 -9.72 5.46 11.00
CA LEU A 176 -8.47 4.81 10.59
C LEU A 176 -7.22 5.55 11.10
N VAL A 177 -7.26 6.88 11.13
CA VAL A 177 -6.13 7.72 11.56
C VAL A 177 -5.91 7.57 13.07
N ASN A 178 -7.00 7.52 13.83
CA ASN A 178 -6.96 7.30 15.27
C ASN A 178 -6.46 5.90 15.61
N ILE A 179 -6.89 4.87 14.87
CA ILE A 179 -6.40 3.49 15.06
C ILE A 179 -4.90 3.39 14.78
N GLU A 180 -4.41 3.99 13.67
CA GLU A 180 -2.98 4.03 13.38
C GLU A 180 -2.20 4.80 14.46
N HIS A 181 -2.70 5.95 14.90
CA HIS A 181 -2.06 6.74 15.95
C HIS A 181 -1.95 5.95 17.26
N LEU A 182 -3.02 5.25 17.67
CA LEU A 182 -3.03 4.41 18.86
C LEU A 182 -2.04 3.25 18.77
N ALA A 183 -1.92 2.63 17.60
CA ALA A 183 -1.00 1.52 17.37
C ALA A 183 0.47 1.92 17.61
N GLY A 184 0.81 3.20 17.44
CA GLY A 184 2.15 3.74 17.71
C GLY A 184 2.40 4.22 19.15
N ARG A 185 1.39 4.16 20.04
CA ARG A 185 1.50 4.62 21.44
C ARG A 185 2.07 3.56 22.38
N SER A 186 2.32 3.94 23.63
CA SER A 186 2.79 3.00 24.64
C SER A 186 1.76 1.92 24.94
N VAL A 187 2.21 0.73 25.39
CA VAL A 187 1.33 -0.38 25.75
C VAL A 187 0.33 0.01 26.84
N ALA A 188 0.73 0.87 27.79
CA ALA A 188 -0.17 1.36 28.84
C ALA A 188 -1.33 2.20 28.25
N GLU A 189 -1.02 3.10 27.32
CA GLU A 189 -2.03 3.90 26.62
C GLU A 189 -2.94 3.04 25.75
N GLN A 190 -2.36 2.10 24.99
CA GLN A 190 -3.10 1.14 24.17
C GLN A 190 -4.11 0.36 25.03
N ASN A 191 -3.67 -0.20 26.16
CA ASN A 191 -4.52 -0.96 27.06
C ASN A 191 -5.62 -0.09 27.68
N PHE A 192 -5.31 1.15 28.06
CA PHE A 192 -6.32 2.08 28.58
C PHE A 192 -7.41 2.33 27.53
N VAL A 193 -7.02 2.67 26.31
CA VAL A 193 -7.98 2.97 25.23
C VAL A 193 -8.79 1.72 24.90
N LEU A 194 -8.15 0.57 24.66
CA LEU A 194 -8.87 -0.69 24.37
C LEU A 194 -9.94 -1.02 25.42
N LYS A 195 -9.65 -0.72 26.70
CA LYS A 195 -10.57 -1.00 27.81
C LYS A 195 -11.70 0.02 27.94
N HIS A 196 -11.46 1.29 27.63
CA HIS A 196 -12.35 2.38 28.02
C HIS A 196 -12.93 3.20 26.86
N VAL A 197 -12.43 3.04 25.64
CA VAL A 197 -12.77 3.90 24.50
C VAL A 197 -14.25 3.93 24.19
N LYS A 198 -14.90 2.76 24.10
CA LYS A 198 -16.34 2.68 23.80
C LYS A 198 -17.16 3.38 24.87
N PHE A 199 -16.87 3.08 26.14
CA PHE A 199 -17.54 3.70 27.29
C PHE A 199 -17.38 5.23 27.30
N LEU A 200 -16.16 5.73 27.12
CA LEU A 200 -15.89 7.18 27.13
C LEU A 200 -16.51 7.88 25.92
N HIS A 201 -16.46 7.25 24.74
CA HIS A 201 -17.06 7.76 23.52
C HIS A 201 -18.59 7.81 23.62
N ASP A 202 -19.22 6.76 24.17
CA ASP A 202 -20.67 6.72 24.44
C ASP A 202 -21.09 7.76 25.50
N ALA A 203 -20.18 8.14 26.40
CA ALA A 203 -20.36 9.26 27.32
C ALA A 203 -20.19 10.64 26.65
N GLY A 204 -19.88 10.72 25.36
CA GLY A 204 -19.66 11.98 24.64
C GLY A 204 -18.27 12.59 24.82
N VAL A 205 -17.29 11.81 25.30
CA VAL A 205 -15.88 12.24 25.32
C VAL A 205 -15.29 12.05 23.92
N SER A 206 -14.71 13.10 23.35
CA SER A 206 -14.09 13.03 22.03
C SER A 206 -12.85 12.12 22.02
N VAL A 207 -12.57 11.48 20.88
CA VAL A 207 -11.39 10.60 20.72
C VAL A 207 -10.08 11.30 21.09
N ASN A 208 -9.93 12.58 20.73
CA ASN A 208 -8.76 13.38 21.10
C ASN A 208 -8.59 13.50 22.62
N LEU A 209 -9.69 13.66 23.36
CA LEU A 209 -9.65 13.71 24.82
C LEU A 209 -9.43 12.33 25.44
N ILE A 210 -9.90 11.26 24.81
CA ILE A 210 -9.60 9.88 25.23
C ILE A 210 -8.10 9.60 25.11
N PHE A 211 -7.47 10.02 24.00
CA PHE A 211 -6.01 9.90 23.82
C PHE A 211 -5.21 10.81 24.74
N TYR A 212 -5.72 12.00 25.07
CA TYR A 212 -5.11 12.82 26.12
C TYR A 212 -5.21 12.13 27.49
N LEU A 213 -6.37 11.55 27.80
CA LEU A 213 -6.62 10.86 29.06
C LEU A 213 -5.74 9.62 29.24
N SER A 214 -5.51 8.86 28.17
CA SER A 214 -4.68 7.65 28.22
C SER A 214 -3.24 7.92 28.64
N SER A 215 -2.75 9.16 28.46
CA SER A 215 -1.41 9.57 28.87
C SER A 215 -1.36 10.26 30.25
N GLN A 216 -2.50 10.43 30.93
CA GLN A 216 -2.55 11.04 32.26
C GLN A 216 -2.21 10.04 33.36
N GLU A 217 -1.99 10.55 34.58
CA GLU A 217 -1.84 9.72 35.77
C GLU A 217 -3.08 8.85 36.03
N GLU A 218 -2.87 7.67 36.60
CA GLU A 218 -3.91 6.69 36.88
C GLU A 218 -5.03 7.25 37.77
N THR A 219 -4.70 8.18 38.67
CA THR A 219 -5.68 8.87 39.53
C THR A 219 -6.68 9.70 38.72
N VAL A 220 -6.20 10.43 37.71
CA VAL A 220 -7.03 11.22 36.80
C VAL A 220 -7.85 10.31 35.88
N GLN A 221 -7.21 9.27 35.35
CA GLN A 221 -7.86 8.24 34.53
C GLN A 221 -9.04 7.59 35.26
N ASN A 222 -8.79 7.06 36.46
CA ASN A 222 -9.79 6.38 37.28
C ASN A 222 -10.92 7.33 37.68
N PHE A 223 -10.60 8.59 38.03
CA PHE A 223 -11.61 9.57 38.35
C PHE A 223 -12.57 9.80 37.16
N ILE A 224 -12.04 10.03 35.96
CA ILE A 224 -12.86 10.30 34.78
C ILE A 224 -13.68 9.06 34.41
N VAL A 225 -13.05 7.89 34.31
CA VAL A 225 -13.74 6.64 33.97
C VAL A 225 -14.90 6.35 34.93
N LYS A 226 -14.73 6.64 36.22
CA LYS A 226 -15.75 6.38 37.24
C LYS A 226 -16.89 7.40 37.25
N ASN A 227 -16.62 8.66 36.94
CA ASN A 227 -17.54 9.76 37.21
C ASN A 227 -18.09 10.47 35.97
N VAL A 228 -17.54 10.25 34.77
CA VAL A 228 -17.88 11.05 33.57
C VAL A 228 -19.37 11.05 33.24
N HIS A 229 -20.02 9.89 33.18
CA HIS A 229 -21.46 9.81 32.90
C HIS A 229 -22.31 10.53 33.94
N TYR A 230 -21.94 10.37 35.21
CA TYR A 230 -22.67 11.00 36.29
C TYR A 230 -22.55 12.52 36.21
N LEU A 231 -21.34 13.03 36.02
CA LEU A 231 -21.10 14.47 35.92
C LEU A 231 -21.74 15.09 34.67
N HIS A 232 -21.72 14.39 33.53
CA HIS A 232 -22.50 14.82 32.35
C HIS A 232 -24.01 14.84 32.64
N GLY A 233 -24.53 13.84 33.34
CA GLY A 233 -25.94 13.79 33.76
C GLY A 233 -26.32 14.91 34.73
N GLU A 234 -25.36 15.42 35.50
CA GLU A 234 -25.53 16.61 36.35
C GLU A 234 -25.40 17.93 35.58
N GLY A 235 -25.09 17.89 34.29
CA GLY A 235 -25.03 19.04 33.38
C GLY A 235 -23.63 19.64 33.22
N PHE A 236 -22.59 18.99 33.74
CA PHE A 236 -21.21 19.47 33.55
C PHE A 236 -20.69 19.13 32.16
N ASP A 237 -20.05 20.08 31.50
CA ASP A 237 -19.37 19.85 30.23
C ASP A 237 -18.05 19.07 30.41
N THR A 238 -17.55 18.49 29.32
CA THR A 238 -16.35 17.64 29.33
C THR A 238 -15.09 18.41 29.76
N GLU A 239 -14.97 19.68 29.40
CA GLU A 239 -13.82 20.52 29.77
C GLU A 239 -13.77 20.74 31.29
N PHE A 240 -14.92 21.02 31.89
CA PHE A 240 -15.07 21.11 33.33
C PHE A 240 -14.71 19.80 34.01
N ILE A 241 -15.24 18.67 33.54
CA ILE A 241 -14.97 17.34 34.13
C ILE A 241 -13.47 17.04 34.13
N PHE A 242 -12.78 17.28 33.00
CA PHE A 242 -11.35 17.01 32.88
C PHE A 242 -10.52 17.97 33.72
N THR A 243 -10.90 19.24 33.82
CA THR A 243 -10.26 20.21 34.72
C THR A 243 -10.44 19.79 36.17
N PHE A 244 -11.67 19.46 36.55
CA PHE A 244 -12.03 18.99 37.88
C PHE A 244 -11.22 17.75 38.28
N ALA A 245 -11.06 16.78 37.38
CA ALA A 245 -10.30 15.56 37.61
C ALA A 245 -8.82 15.80 37.95
N ARG A 246 -8.23 16.93 37.54
CA ARG A 246 -6.82 17.26 37.78
C ARG A 246 -6.58 18.05 39.06
N LEU A 247 -7.64 18.50 39.71
CA LEU A 247 -7.57 19.35 40.89
C LEU A 247 -7.46 18.55 42.20
N GLY A 248 -6.89 19.18 43.22
CA GLY A 248 -6.93 18.70 44.60
C GLY A 248 -8.32 18.85 45.21
N GLU A 249 -8.52 18.22 46.38
CA GLU A 249 -9.81 18.19 47.06
C GLU A 249 -10.35 19.59 47.39
N ARG A 250 -9.47 20.51 47.83
CA ARG A 250 -9.86 21.89 48.19
C ARG A 250 -10.32 22.68 46.97
N GLU A 251 -9.58 22.60 45.87
CA GLU A 251 -9.90 23.28 44.62
C GLU A 251 -11.19 22.72 44.00
N ARG A 252 -11.40 21.41 44.09
CA ARG A 252 -12.65 20.76 43.68
C ARG A 252 -13.85 21.23 44.50
N ALA A 253 -13.74 21.27 45.82
CA ALA A 253 -14.81 21.76 46.69
C ALA A 253 -15.17 23.21 46.37
N PHE A 254 -14.16 24.06 46.12
CA PHE A 254 -14.37 25.43 45.68
C PHE A 254 -15.12 25.50 44.33
N LEU A 255 -14.69 24.74 43.32
CA LEU A 255 -15.37 24.73 42.02
C LEU A 255 -16.81 24.21 42.08
N LEU A 256 -17.09 23.19 42.89
CA LEU A 256 -18.48 22.72 43.09
C LEU A 256 -19.35 23.80 43.76
N ALA A 257 -18.80 24.56 44.71
CA ALA A 257 -19.52 25.65 45.34
C ALA A 257 -19.84 26.78 44.35
N GLU A 258 -18.90 27.14 43.47
CA GLU A 258 -19.14 28.15 42.42
C GLU A 258 -20.15 27.67 41.38
N ARG A 259 -20.05 26.42 40.91
CA ARG A 259 -21.07 25.84 40.01
C ARG A 259 -22.43 25.73 40.68
N SER A 260 -22.49 25.46 41.99
CA SER A 260 -23.76 25.40 42.71
C SER A 260 -24.50 26.74 42.68
N LYS A 261 -23.76 27.85 42.77
CA LYS A 261 -24.32 29.21 42.65
C LYS A 261 -24.82 29.48 41.24
N GLU A 262 -24.05 29.09 40.22
CA GLU A 262 -24.38 29.31 38.81
C GLU A 262 -25.65 28.56 38.37
N PHE A 263 -25.77 27.30 38.76
CA PHE A 263 -26.89 26.44 38.38
C PHE A 263 -28.07 26.47 39.36
N GLY A 264 -27.93 27.15 40.50
CA GLY A 264 -28.95 27.17 41.55
C GLY A 264 -29.24 25.78 42.14
N ARG A 265 -28.26 24.85 42.10
CA ARG A 265 -28.38 23.46 42.55
C ARG A 265 -27.24 23.13 43.51
N ASP A 266 -27.52 22.40 44.59
CA ASP A 266 -26.49 22.01 45.57
C ASP A 266 -25.69 20.79 45.09
N PHE A 267 -24.42 21.01 44.72
CA PHE A 267 -23.48 19.97 44.32
C PHE A 267 -22.53 19.54 45.45
N SER A 268 -22.66 20.09 46.67
CA SER A 268 -21.78 19.74 47.80
C SER A 268 -21.87 18.27 48.23
N LYS A 269 -22.92 17.57 47.80
CA LYS A 269 -23.19 16.16 48.09
C LYS A 269 -22.82 15.20 46.96
N LEU A 270 -22.19 15.68 45.88
CA LEU A 270 -21.68 14.80 44.84
C LEU A 270 -20.65 13.86 45.47
N ASN A 271 -21.03 12.60 45.69
CA ASN A 271 -20.14 11.59 46.25
C ASN A 271 -19.22 11.04 45.16
N LEU A 272 -18.23 11.85 44.80
CA LEU A 272 -17.20 11.50 43.83
C LEU A 272 -16.14 10.70 44.58
N ASN A 273 -16.39 9.40 44.76
CA ASN A 273 -15.44 8.50 45.40
C ASN A 273 -14.11 8.58 44.64
N LEU A 274 -13.12 9.17 45.32
CA LEU A 274 -11.72 9.26 44.88
C LEU A 274 -11.08 7.87 44.78
#